data_AF-A0A7V3PTQ4-F1
#
_entry.id   AF-A0A7V3PTQ4-F1
#
_cell.length_a   1.000
_cell.length_b   1.000
_cell.length_c   1.000
_cell.angle_alpha   90.00
_cell.angle_beta   90.00
_cell.angle_gamma   90.00
#
_symmetry.space_group_name_H-M   'P 1'
#
loop_
_entity.id
_entity.type
_entity.pdbx_description
1 polymer ?
#
loop_
_entity_poly.entity_id
_entity_poly.type
_entity_poly.pdbx_seq_one_letter_code
_entity_poly.pdbx_strand_id
1 'polypeptide(L)'
;MIRRLLLLLIHIMNYNEPKKEGIMKNILPVLVLTLGLFTTPALALVDIGGILQTGNAGVDIDSIQWYLVSSPAPILESTPGWGGPAGTTDTYQLAPKTEWPQWGELYYRVNGIPNRLALNPILPDTWYELSGFDLQGAMVRFEDTVLQGINTPPAPNRPQTISVFPNPVRAGLIRLEPVVMQVELYDIIGNRCPVQLTRDQSGVTLDISRLDCGIYLLRIRNAGFESTTKILKLQ
;
A
#
# COMPACT_ATOMS: atom_id res chain seq x y z
N MET A 1 -2.17 -25.06 -32.85
CA MET A 1 -2.87 -26.34 -32.60
C MET A 1 -4.31 -26.35 -33.14
N ILE A 2 -5.12 -25.32 -32.85
CA ILE A 2 -6.53 -25.18 -33.28
C ILE A 2 -6.75 -25.37 -34.80
N ARG A 3 -5.87 -24.81 -35.64
CA ARG A 3 -5.99 -24.90 -37.12
C ARG A 3 -5.88 -26.35 -37.66
N ARG A 4 -5.10 -27.23 -37.01
CA ARG A 4 -4.98 -28.64 -37.41
C ARG A 4 -6.20 -29.47 -37.00
N LEU A 5 -6.82 -29.14 -35.87
CA LEU A 5 -8.03 -29.80 -35.39
C LEU A 5 -9.24 -29.46 -36.30
N LEU A 6 -9.33 -28.19 -36.72
CA LEU A 6 -10.39 -27.73 -37.63
C LEU A 6 -10.30 -28.42 -39.00
N LEU A 7 -9.08 -28.59 -39.54
CA LEU A 7 -8.85 -29.28 -40.81
C LEU A 7 -9.19 -30.77 -40.73
N LEU A 8 -8.90 -31.43 -39.59
CA LEU A 8 -9.28 -32.83 -39.37
C LEU A 8 -10.80 -33.01 -39.35
N LEU A 9 -11.53 -32.10 -38.70
CA LEU A 9 -13.00 -32.10 -38.65
C LEU A 9 -13.63 -31.90 -40.02
N ILE A 10 -13.13 -30.93 -40.80
CA ILE A 10 -13.58 -30.72 -42.19
C ILE A 10 -13.31 -31.96 -43.04
N HIS A 11 -12.16 -32.62 -42.85
CA HIS A 11 -11.81 -33.83 -43.58
C HIS A 11 -12.75 -35.00 -43.23
N ILE A 12 -13.10 -35.17 -41.95
CA ILE A 12 -14.06 -36.19 -41.49
C ILE A 12 -15.47 -35.91 -42.02
N MET A 13 -15.89 -34.64 -42.07
CA MET A 13 -17.21 -34.25 -42.61
C MET A 13 -17.34 -34.48 -44.11
N ASN A 14 -16.25 -34.31 -44.88
CA ASN A 14 -16.26 -34.49 -46.33
C ASN A 14 -16.18 -35.96 -46.79
N TYR A 15 -15.97 -36.92 -45.88
CA TYR A 15 -15.76 -38.33 -46.24
C TYR A 15 -17.03 -39.21 -46.19
N ASN A 16 -18.22 -38.64 -45.98
CA ASN A 16 -19.45 -39.43 -45.85
C ASN A 16 -20.31 -39.43 -47.12
N GLU A 17 -20.33 -40.57 -47.80
CA GLU A 17 -21.27 -40.95 -48.87
C GLU A 17 -22.71 -41.22 -48.34
N PRO A 18 -23.75 -41.14 -49.21
CA PRO A 18 -25.15 -40.91 -48.84
C PRO A 18 -25.94 -42.15 -48.34
N LYS A 19 -25.35 -42.98 -47.47
CA LYS A 19 -26.09 -44.06 -46.79
C LYS A 19 -25.85 -44.01 -45.28
N LYS A 20 -26.59 -43.17 -44.53
CA LYS A 20 -26.87 -43.32 -43.07
C LYS A 20 -27.62 -42.09 -42.50
N GLU A 21 -28.90 -41.96 -42.80
CA GLU A 21 -29.77 -40.95 -42.14
C GLU A 21 -29.98 -41.22 -40.63
N GLY A 22 -29.71 -42.43 -40.14
CA GLY A 22 -29.92 -42.80 -38.74
C GLY A 22 -28.78 -42.46 -37.76
N ILE A 23 -27.54 -42.30 -38.24
CA ILE A 23 -26.35 -42.20 -37.36
C ILE A 23 -25.98 -40.75 -37.01
N MET A 24 -26.37 -39.77 -37.83
CA MET A 24 -26.01 -38.35 -37.58
C MET A 24 -26.73 -37.73 -36.38
N LYS A 25 -27.91 -38.22 -35.97
CA LYS A 25 -28.67 -37.63 -34.84
C LYS A 25 -27.98 -37.77 -33.47
N ASN A 26 -27.12 -38.78 -33.30
CA ASN A 26 -26.44 -39.02 -32.02
C ASN A 26 -25.01 -38.45 -31.96
N ILE A 27 -24.40 -38.12 -33.11
CA ILE A 27 -23.03 -37.58 -33.16
C ILE A 27 -23.02 -36.08 -32.88
N LEU A 28 -24.04 -35.35 -33.33
CA LEU A 28 -24.14 -33.90 -33.16
C LEU A 28 -24.14 -33.45 -31.68
N PRO A 29 -24.94 -34.04 -30.76
CA PRO A 29 -24.90 -33.65 -29.35
C PRO A 29 -23.58 -34.01 -28.68
N VAL A 30 -22.94 -35.14 -29.05
CA VAL A 30 -21.61 -35.50 -28.55
C VAL A 30 -20.57 -34.49 -29.01
N LEU A 31 -20.59 -34.07 -30.28
CA LEU A 31 -19.65 -33.08 -30.82
C LEU A 31 -19.81 -31.70 -30.16
N VAL A 32 -21.06 -31.27 -29.90
CA VAL A 32 -21.36 -30.01 -29.18
C VAL A 32 -20.91 -30.10 -27.72
N LEU A 33 -21.05 -31.26 -27.07
CA LEU A 33 -20.57 -31.48 -25.70
C LEU A 33 -19.02 -31.49 -25.64
N THR A 34 -18.35 -32.09 -26.61
CA THR A 34 -16.87 -32.12 -26.68
C THR A 34 -16.30 -30.74 -27.01
N LEU A 35 -16.97 -29.93 -27.85
CA LEU A 35 -16.58 -28.53 -28.09
C LEU A 35 -16.75 -27.66 -26.84
N GLY A 36 -17.79 -27.93 -26.03
CA GLY A 36 -18.02 -27.23 -24.76
C GLY A 36 -16.98 -27.52 -23.67
N LEU A 37 -16.27 -28.66 -23.75
CA LEU A 37 -15.20 -29.05 -22.82
C LEU A 37 -13.83 -28.47 -23.17
N PHE A 38 -13.68 -27.84 -24.35
CA PHE A 38 -12.56 -26.94 -24.62
C PHE A 38 -12.87 -25.53 -24.11
N THR A 39 -13.37 -25.45 -22.88
CA THR A 39 -13.34 -24.20 -22.12
C THR A 39 -11.91 -23.73 -22.15
N THR A 40 -11.65 -22.59 -22.81
CA THR A 40 -10.35 -21.94 -22.80
C THR A 40 -9.89 -21.90 -21.35
N PRO A 41 -8.72 -22.46 -21.00
CA PRO A 41 -8.22 -22.33 -19.64
C PRO A 41 -8.28 -20.84 -19.35
N ALA A 42 -8.99 -20.46 -18.28
CA ALA A 42 -8.94 -19.09 -17.80
C ALA A 42 -7.45 -18.80 -17.64
N LEU A 43 -6.92 -17.91 -18.47
CA LEU A 43 -5.50 -17.59 -18.43
C LEU A 43 -5.28 -17.01 -17.05
N ALA A 44 -4.60 -17.78 -16.19
CA ALA A 44 -4.23 -17.32 -14.88
C ALA A 44 -3.35 -16.09 -15.10
N LEU A 45 -3.83 -14.95 -14.62
CA LEU A 45 -3.03 -13.75 -14.66
C LEU A 45 -1.89 -13.92 -13.65
N VAL A 46 -0.71 -13.47 -14.05
CA VAL A 46 0.50 -13.41 -13.23
C VAL A 46 0.52 -12.05 -12.57
N ASP A 47 0.54 -12.04 -11.25
CA ASP A 47 0.66 -10.83 -10.45
C ASP A 47 2.15 -10.50 -10.29
N ILE A 48 2.51 -9.23 -10.52
CA ILE A 48 3.92 -8.80 -10.49
C ILE A 48 4.09 -7.71 -9.45
N GLY A 49 4.85 -8.00 -8.41
CA GLY A 49 5.28 -7.04 -7.39
C GLY A 49 6.65 -6.46 -7.72
N GLY A 50 6.79 -5.14 -7.68
CA GLY A 50 8.08 -4.46 -7.78
C GLY A 50 8.59 -4.00 -6.42
N ILE A 51 9.86 -4.23 -6.12
CA ILE A 51 10.53 -3.75 -4.90
C ILE A 51 11.75 -2.94 -5.30
N LEU A 52 11.87 -1.73 -4.77
CA LEU A 52 12.96 -0.80 -5.02
C LEU A 52 13.71 -0.52 -3.70
N GLN A 53 15.04 -0.56 -3.75
CA GLN A 53 15.92 0.00 -2.73
C GLN A 53 16.71 1.14 -3.36
N THR A 54 16.61 2.35 -2.81
CA THR A 54 17.19 3.55 -3.45
C THR A 54 18.68 3.75 -3.16
N GLY A 55 19.26 2.99 -2.23
CA GLY A 55 20.68 3.09 -1.89
C GLY A 55 21.04 4.46 -1.33
N ASN A 56 22.09 5.09 -1.86
CA ASN A 56 22.60 6.40 -1.43
C ASN A 56 22.03 7.59 -2.23
N ALA A 57 21.06 7.39 -3.13
CA ALA A 57 20.49 8.47 -3.96
C ALA A 57 18.96 8.46 -3.96
N GLY A 58 18.34 9.56 -4.37
CA GLY A 58 16.93 9.57 -4.72
C GLY A 58 16.70 8.81 -6.02
N VAL A 59 15.76 7.87 -6.03
CA VAL A 59 15.43 7.08 -7.21
C VAL A 59 13.92 7.04 -7.40
N ASP A 60 13.47 7.36 -8.61
CA ASP A 60 12.07 7.25 -9.03
C ASP A 60 11.98 6.34 -10.26
N ILE A 61 11.11 5.33 -10.24
CA ILE A 61 10.80 4.52 -11.41
C ILE A 61 9.65 5.18 -12.16
N ASP A 62 9.88 5.58 -13.41
CA ASP A 62 8.90 6.32 -14.21
C ASP A 62 7.93 5.36 -14.93
N SER A 63 8.51 4.34 -15.55
CA SER A 63 7.76 3.36 -16.33
C SER A 63 8.56 2.10 -16.60
N ILE A 64 7.85 1.03 -16.97
CA ILE A 64 8.44 -0.23 -17.43
C ILE A 64 7.82 -0.60 -18.77
N GLN A 65 8.66 -0.98 -19.72
CA GLN A 65 8.24 -1.52 -21.00
C GLN A 65 8.45 -3.04 -21.00
N TRP A 66 7.35 -3.79 -20.99
CA TRP A 66 7.34 -5.25 -20.96
C TRP A 66 7.29 -5.86 -22.34
N TYR A 67 7.99 -6.97 -22.52
CA TYR A 67 7.89 -7.79 -23.71
C TYR A 67 7.47 -9.21 -23.34
N LEU A 68 6.25 -9.56 -23.72
CA LEU A 68 5.65 -10.87 -23.50
C LEU A 68 5.79 -11.72 -24.77
N VAL A 69 5.89 -13.05 -24.61
CA VAL A 69 5.89 -14.00 -25.73
C VAL A 69 4.52 -14.05 -26.42
N SER A 70 3.45 -13.87 -25.65
CA SER A 70 2.06 -13.86 -26.11
C SER A 70 1.67 -12.54 -26.79
N SER A 71 2.41 -11.44 -26.55
CA SER A 71 2.08 -10.11 -27.07
C SER A 71 2.99 -9.74 -28.25
N PRO A 72 2.43 -9.42 -29.43
CA PRO A 72 3.21 -8.99 -30.59
C PRO A 72 3.80 -7.58 -30.44
N ALA A 73 3.34 -6.80 -29.47
CA ALA A 73 3.82 -5.44 -29.19
C ALA A 73 4.21 -5.31 -27.71
N PRO A 74 5.21 -4.46 -27.39
CA PRO A 74 5.57 -4.18 -26.01
C PRO A 74 4.44 -3.46 -25.27
N ILE A 75 4.35 -3.68 -23.97
CA ILE A 75 3.37 -3.05 -23.09
C ILE A 75 4.11 -2.04 -22.23
N LEU A 76 3.86 -0.75 -22.45
CA LEU A 76 4.38 0.32 -21.58
C LEU A 76 3.44 0.54 -20.40
N GLU A 77 3.99 0.51 -19.20
CA GLU A 77 3.27 0.68 -17.95
C GLU A 77 3.92 1.79 -17.12
N SER A 78 3.13 2.78 -16.72
CA SER A 78 3.61 3.87 -15.86
C SER A 78 3.53 3.48 -14.38
N THR A 79 4.50 3.96 -13.59
CA THR A 79 4.64 3.59 -12.17
C THR A 79 4.66 4.82 -11.26
N PRO A 80 3.62 5.67 -11.27
CA PRO A 80 3.61 6.91 -10.52
C PRO A 80 3.78 6.68 -9.02
N GLY A 81 4.76 7.36 -8.43
CA GLY A 81 5.01 7.30 -7.00
C GLY A 81 5.85 6.11 -6.55
N TRP A 82 6.32 5.24 -7.46
CA TRP A 82 7.28 4.20 -7.13
C TRP A 82 8.68 4.80 -7.06
N GLY A 83 9.21 4.98 -5.86
CA GLY A 83 10.43 5.75 -5.67
C GLY A 83 10.58 6.33 -4.28
N GLY A 84 11.67 7.07 -4.09
CA GLY A 84 11.88 7.79 -2.85
C GLY A 84 13.26 8.42 -2.72
N PRO A 85 13.49 9.14 -1.61
CA PRO A 85 14.81 9.66 -1.28
C PRO A 85 15.81 8.53 -0.98
N ALA A 86 17.08 8.87 -0.85
CA ALA A 86 18.14 7.93 -0.44
C ALA A 86 17.78 7.16 0.83
N GLY A 87 18.15 5.88 0.90
CA GLY A 87 17.93 4.98 2.02
C GLY A 87 16.51 4.44 2.14
N THR A 88 15.67 4.64 1.12
CA THR A 88 14.26 4.20 1.12
C THR A 88 14.15 2.82 0.50
N THR A 89 13.25 1.99 1.05
CA THR A 89 12.73 0.81 0.37
C THR A 89 11.27 1.08 0.05
N ASP A 90 10.87 0.88 -1.20
CA ASP A 90 9.52 1.12 -1.67
C ASP A 90 9.02 -0.07 -2.51
N THR A 91 7.70 -0.24 -2.58
CA THR A 91 7.05 -1.35 -3.26
C THR A 91 5.94 -0.87 -4.16
N TYR A 92 5.79 -1.47 -5.34
CA TYR A 92 4.76 -1.09 -6.30
C TYR A 92 4.10 -2.31 -6.91
N GLN A 93 2.77 -2.34 -6.89
CA GLN A 93 1.99 -3.39 -7.52
C GLN A 93 1.77 -3.05 -9.00
N LEU A 94 2.32 -3.87 -9.89
CA LEU A 94 2.10 -3.75 -11.33
C LEU A 94 0.77 -4.41 -11.71
N ALA A 95 0.22 -3.99 -12.84
CA ALA A 95 -0.97 -4.60 -13.41
C ALA A 95 -0.69 -6.07 -13.75
N PRO A 96 -1.64 -6.98 -13.48
CA PRO A 96 -1.45 -8.40 -13.80
C PRO A 96 -1.21 -8.63 -15.29
N LYS A 97 -0.41 -9.64 -15.64
CA LYS A 97 -0.04 -10.00 -17.02
C LYS A 97 -0.52 -11.41 -17.35
N THR A 98 -0.63 -11.76 -18.63
CA THR A 98 -1.06 -13.12 -19.03
C THR A 98 0.01 -14.19 -18.80
N GLU A 99 1.26 -13.77 -18.59
CA GLU A 99 2.44 -14.61 -18.36
C GLU A 99 3.56 -13.75 -17.77
N TRP A 100 4.58 -14.39 -17.20
CA TRP A 100 5.77 -13.70 -16.70
C TRP A 100 6.59 -13.09 -17.86
N PRO A 101 6.94 -11.79 -17.81
CA PRO A 101 7.74 -11.14 -18.85
C PRO A 101 9.12 -11.80 -18.99
N GLN A 102 9.56 -12.05 -20.23
CA GLN A 102 10.89 -12.64 -20.46
C GLN A 102 12.00 -11.56 -20.47
N TRP A 103 11.64 -10.35 -20.89
CA TRP A 103 12.53 -9.20 -21.02
C TRP A 103 11.75 -7.90 -20.89
N GLY A 104 12.45 -6.83 -20.54
CA GLY A 104 11.86 -5.51 -20.34
C GLY A 104 12.89 -4.40 -20.29
N GLU A 105 12.40 -3.17 -20.37
CA GLU A 105 13.21 -1.97 -20.17
C GLU A 105 12.61 -1.15 -19.03
N LEU A 106 13.43 -0.88 -18.02
CA LEU A 106 13.09 -0.02 -16.90
C LEU A 106 13.53 1.41 -17.22
N TYR A 107 12.61 2.37 -17.09
CA TYR A 107 12.88 3.80 -17.20
C TYR A 107 12.77 4.43 -15.82
N TYR A 108 13.83 5.09 -15.38
CA TYR A 108 13.93 5.63 -14.02
C TYR A 108 14.74 6.91 -14.00
N ARG A 109 14.64 7.64 -12.89
CA ARG A 109 15.43 8.84 -12.61
C ARG A 109 16.27 8.64 -11.36
N VAL A 110 17.49 9.15 -11.40
CA VAL A 110 18.42 9.16 -10.27
C VAL A 110 18.73 10.60 -9.95
N ASN A 111 18.32 11.08 -8.79
CA ASN A 111 18.37 12.50 -8.43
C ASN A 111 17.79 13.40 -9.54
N GLY A 112 16.71 12.94 -10.18
CA GLY A 112 16.04 13.63 -11.28
C GLY A 112 16.67 13.44 -12.68
N ILE A 113 17.83 12.79 -12.79
CA ILE A 113 18.48 12.53 -14.09
C ILE A 113 17.91 11.24 -14.71
N PRO A 114 17.31 11.29 -15.92
CA PRO A 114 16.77 10.10 -16.56
C PRO A 114 17.82 9.06 -16.91
N ASN A 115 17.47 7.79 -16.72
CA ASN A 115 18.28 6.63 -17.06
C ASN A 115 17.39 5.45 -17.50
N ARG A 116 18.02 4.40 -18.01
CA ARG A 116 17.34 3.17 -18.43
C ARG A 116 18.15 1.94 -18.09
N LEU A 117 17.47 0.83 -17.82
CA LEU A 117 18.07 -0.48 -17.58
C LEU A 117 17.35 -1.52 -18.42
N ALA A 118 18.11 -2.22 -19.27
CA ALA A 118 17.60 -3.38 -19.99
C ALA A 118 17.63 -4.60 -19.06
N LEU A 119 16.47 -5.23 -18.87
CA LEU A 119 16.30 -6.43 -18.07
C LEU A 119 16.15 -7.61 -19.02
N ASN A 120 17.21 -8.40 -19.21
CA ASN A 120 17.20 -9.53 -20.14
C ASN A 120 18.17 -10.64 -19.67
N PRO A 121 17.68 -11.77 -19.12
CA PRO A 121 16.27 -12.09 -18.87
C PRO A 121 15.70 -11.43 -17.59
N ILE A 122 14.37 -11.33 -17.50
CA ILE A 122 13.67 -11.02 -16.25
C ILE A 122 13.39 -12.32 -15.49
N LEU A 123 14.05 -12.48 -14.36
CA LEU A 123 13.93 -13.61 -13.46
C LEU A 123 13.16 -13.15 -12.21
N PRO A 124 12.20 -13.96 -11.74
CA PRO A 124 11.54 -13.68 -10.46
C PRO A 124 12.57 -13.71 -9.32
N ASP A 125 12.28 -12.94 -8.28
CA ASP A 125 13.02 -12.86 -7.02
C ASP A 125 14.50 -12.46 -7.16
N THR A 126 14.87 -11.87 -8.30
CA THR A 126 16.24 -11.46 -8.60
C THR A 126 16.41 -9.95 -8.45
N TRP A 127 17.46 -9.52 -7.74
CA TRP A 127 17.83 -8.11 -7.64
C TRP A 127 18.66 -7.67 -8.85
N TYR A 128 18.27 -6.53 -9.41
CA TYR A 128 18.90 -5.86 -10.54
C TYR A 128 19.46 -4.52 -10.08
N GLU A 129 20.76 -4.32 -10.28
CA GLU A 129 21.41 -3.07 -9.92
C GLU A 129 21.07 -1.95 -10.90
N LEU A 130 20.64 -0.80 -10.37
CA LEU A 130 20.37 0.39 -11.15
C LEU A 130 21.68 1.13 -11.39
N SER A 131 22.04 1.31 -12.66
CA SER A 131 23.27 2.02 -13.03
C SER A 131 23.10 3.54 -12.86
N GLY A 132 24.14 4.23 -12.40
CA GLY A 132 24.13 5.69 -12.25
C GLY A 132 25.49 6.20 -11.77
N PHE A 133 25.78 7.47 -12.04
CA PHE A 133 27.11 8.07 -11.87
C PHE A 133 27.66 8.10 -10.42
N ASP A 134 26.87 7.70 -9.43
CA ASP A 134 27.31 7.64 -8.02
C ASP A 134 26.47 6.68 -7.16
N LEU A 135 25.89 5.65 -7.79
CA LEU A 135 24.97 4.73 -7.12
C LEU A 135 25.74 3.59 -6.46
N GLN A 136 25.84 3.63 -5.14
CA GLN A 136 26.15 2.43 -4.37
C GLN A 136 24.84 1.86 -3.83
N GLY A 137 24.41 0.75 -4.43
CA GLY A 137 23.37 -0.12 -3.85
C GLY A 137 21.92 0.20 -4.21
N ALA A 138 21.66 1.04 -5.21
CA ALA A 138 20.30 1.16 -5.74
C ALA A 138 19.96 -0.10 -6.56
N MET A 139 18.87 -0.77 -6.20
CA MET A 139 18.50 -2.05 -6.81
C MET A 139 16.98 -2.22 -6.89
N VAL A 140 16.52 -2.95 -7.90
CA VAL A 140 15.11 -3.29 -8.12
C VAL A 140 14.95 -4.80 -8.20
N ARG A 141 13.85 -5.33 -7.69
CA ARG A 141 13.49 -6.76 -7.77
C ARG A 141 12.03 -6.90 -8.17
N PHE A 142 11.73 -7.96 -8.91
CA PHE A 142 10.37 -8.33 -9.32
C PHE A 142 9.99 -9.67 -8.70
N GLU A 143 8.78 -9.77 -8.14
CA GLU A 143 8.25 -10.97 -7.49
C GLU A 143 6.98 -11.44 -8.18
N ASP A 144 6.78 -12.77 -8.26
CA ASP A 144 5.54 -13.42 -8.73
C ASP A 144 4.54 -13.53 -7.58
N THR A 145 4.05 -12.38 -7.14
CA THR A 145 3.08 -12.29 -6.05
C THR A 145 2.23 -11.04 -6.20
N VAL A 146 1.02 -11.11 -5.64
CA VAL A 146 0.33 -9.91 -5.20
C VAL A 146 1.11 -9.39 -3.99
N LEU A 147 1.62 -8.16 -4.08
CA LEU A 147 1.98 -7.41 -2.89
C LEU A 147 0.67 -7.18 -2.16
N GLN A 148 0.32 -8.09 -1.25
CA GLN A 148 -0.67 -7.80 -0.24
C GLN A 148 -0.06 -6.66 0.53
N GLY A 149 -0.47 -5.44 0.18
CA GLY A 149 -0.14 -4.28 0.99
C GLY A 149 -0.40 -4.74 2.41
N ILE A 150 0.65 -4.82 3.22
CA ILE A 150 0.45 -4.75 4.65
C ILE A 150 -0.31 -3.44 4.72
N ASN A 151 -1.63 -3.50 4.91
CA ASN A 151 -2.44 -2.31 5.13
C ASN A 151 -1.63 -1.56 6.15
N THR A 152 -0.94 -0.50 5.73
CA THR A 152 0.01 0.18 6.61
C THR A 152 -0.86 0.49 7.79
N PRO A 153 -0.66 -0.17 8.95
CA PRO A 153 -1.61 -0.03 10.04
C PRO A 153 -1.72 1.47 10.23
N PRO A 154 -2.95 2.03 10.15
CA PRO A 154 -3.14 3.47 9.98
C PRO A 154 -2.18 4.14 10.93
N ALA A 155 -1.24 4.93 10.37
CA ALA A 155 -0.06 5.38 11.09
C ALA A 155 -0.51 5.76 12.51
N PRO A 156 0.07 5.15 13.57
CA PRO A 156 -0.49 5.24 14.92
C PRO A 156 -0.86 6.70 15.16
N ASN A 157 -2.15 6.95 15.43
CA ASN A 157 -2.73 8.30 15.48
C ASN A 157 -1.68 9.26 16.05
N ARG A 158 -1.26 10.26 15.26
CA ARG A 158 -0.21 11.21 15.66
C ARG A 158 -0.46 11.59 17.12
N PRO A 159 0.53 11.45 18.03
CA PRO A 159 0.31 11.71 19.43
C PRO A 159 -0.29 13.11 19.59
N GLN A 160 -1.55 13.15 20.01
CA GLN A 160 -2.24 14.41 20.23
C GLN A 160 -1.55 15.10 21.41
N THR A 161 -0.80 16.15 21.12
CA THR A 161 -0.15 16.93 22.17
C THR A 161 -1.21 17.82 22.80
N ILE A 162 -1.48 17.62 24.08
CA ILE A 162 -2.38 18.50 24.85
C ILE A 162 -1.52 19.58 25.50
N SER A 163 -1.73 20.81 25.08
CA SER A 163 -1.10 21.99 25.66
C SER A 163 -1.81 22.37 26.95
N VAL A 164 -1.05 22.60 28.02
CA VAL A 164 -1.58 23.01 29.33
C VAL A 164 -0.90 24.31 29.74
N PHE A 165 -1.66 25.41 29.78
CA PHE A 165 -1.11 26.74 30.05
C PHE A 165 -2.10 27.66 30.79
N PRO A 166 -1.63 28.61 31.60
CA PRO A 166 -0.24 28.73 32.03
C PRO A 166 0.14 27.64 33.04
N ASN A 167 1.41 27.25 33.04
CA ASN A 167 1.99 26.39 34.05
C ASN A 167 3.46 26.82 34.23
N PRO A 168 3.82 27.51 35.33
CA PRO A 168 3.05 27.69 36.58
C PRO A 168 1.81 28.60 36.45
N VAL A 169 0.82 28.43 37.33
CA VAL A 169 -0.40 29.25 37.42
C VAL A 169 -0.31 30.22 38.60
N ARG A 170 -0.71 31.49 38.39
CA ARG A 170 -0.93 32.49 39.45
C ARG A 170 -2.40 32.86 39.63
N ALA A 171 -3.08 33.19 38.52
CA ALA A 171 -4.47 33.65 38.53
C ALA A 171 -5.53 32.55 38.78
N GLY A 172 -5.10 31.31 39.01
CA GLY A 172 -6.01 30.19 39.27
C GLY A 172 -6.73 29.63 38.05
N LEU A 173 -6.48 30.09 36.83
CA LEU A 173 -7.10 29.57 35.61
C LEU A 173 -6.08 28.81 34.75
N ILE A 174 -6.41 27.57 34.35
CA ILE A 174 -5.60 26.74 33.46
C ILE A 174 -6.40 26.42 32.21
N ARG A 175 -5.79 26.58 31.04
CA ARG A 175 -6.34 26.26 29.73
C ARG A 175 -5.72 24.97 29.19
N LEU A 176 -6.56 24.10 28.65
CA LEU A 176 -6.19 22.86 27.96
C LEU A 176 -6.66 22.93 26.51
N GLU A 177 -5.74 22.65 25.58
CA GLU A 177 -6.02 22.66 24.14
C GLU A 177 -5.35 21.47 23.44
N PRO A 178 -6.04 20.78 22.50
CA PRO A 178 -7.42 21.00 22.05
C PRO A 178 -8.46 20.52 23.09
N VAL A 179 -9.75 20.52 22.73
CA VAL A 179 -10.83 20.00 23.60
C VAL A 179 -10.55 18.55 24.02
N VAL A 180 -10.69 18.28 25.32
CA VAL A 180 -10.43 16.96 25.94
C VAL A 180 -11.70 16.38 26.58
N MET A 181 -11.82 15.05 26.66
CA MET A 181 -13.04 14.41 27.17
C MET A 181 -13.17 14.54 28.69
N GLN A 182 -12.13 14.20 29.45
CA GLN A 182 -12.17 14.18 30.91
C GLN A 182 -10.90 14.79 31.50
N VAL A 183 -11.09 15.60 32.53
CA VAL A 183 -10.01 16.25 33.28
C VAL A 183 -10.24 16.06 34.77
N GLU A 184 -9.19 15.63 35.45
CA GLU A 184 -9.17 15.41 36.89
C GLU A 184 -7.91 16.04 37.47
N LEU A 185 -8.03 16.68 38.62
CA LEU A 185 -6.91 17.25 39.35
C LEU A 185 -6.74 16.51 40.67
N TYR A 186 -5.50 16.16 40.99
CA TYR A 186 -5.12 15.47 42.21
C TYR A 186 -4.06 16.26 42.97
N ASP A 187 -4.07 16.17 44.30
CA ASP A 187 -2.94 16.61 45.12
C ASP A 187 -1.77 15.61 45.04
N ILE A 188 -0.66 15.92 45.73
CA ILE A 188 0.54 15.07 45.74
C ILE A 188 0.35 13.73 46.47
N ILE A 189 -0.71 13.58 47.27
CA ILE A 189 -1.04 12.35 48.00
C ILE A 189 -2.10 11.52 47.25
N GLY A 190 -2.60 12.01 46.12
CA GLY A 190 -3.55 11.31 45.26
C GLY A 190 -5.02 11.59 45.55
N ASN A 191 -5.35 12.56 46.42
CA ASN A 191 -6.74 12.96 46.63
C ASN A 191 -7.22 13.83 45.47
N ARG A 192 -8.44 13.58 45.01
CA ARG A 192 -9.06 14.37 43.94
C ARG A 192 -9.47 15.76 44.47
N CYS A 193 -8.97 16.81 43.85
CA CYS A 193 -9.33 18.18 44.16
C CYS A 193 -10.60 18.59 43.40
N PRO A 194 -11.59 19.23 44.05
CA PRO A 194 -12.75 19.78 43.37
C PRO A 194 -12.34 21.00 42.53
N VAL A 195 -12.64 20.98 41.23
CA VAL A 195 -12.35 22.09 40.29
C VAL A 195 -13.58 22.38 39.44
N GLN A 196 -13.75 23.64 39.03
CA GLN A 196 -14.80 24.00 38.09
C GLN A 196 -14.25 23.96 36.66
N LEU A 197 -15.05 23.44 35.73
CA LEU A 197 -14.68 23.26 34.33
C LEU A 197 -15.59 24.08 33.43
N THR A 198 -15.00 24.92 32.59
CA THR A 198 -15.70 25.62 31.51
C THR A 198 -15.19 25.10 30.17
N ARG A 199 -16.09 24.68 29.30
CA ARG A 199 -15.75 24.12 27.98
C ARG A 199 -16.22 25.04 26.88
N ASP A 200 -15.41 25.17 25.84
CA ASP A 200 -15.78 25.86 24.60
C ASP A 200 -15.28 25.05 23.39
N GLN A 201 -15.37 25.63 22.19
CA GLN A 201 -15.00 24.95 20.95
C GLN A 201 -13.48 24.75 20.80
N SER A 202 -12.66 25.53 21.49
CA SER A 202 -11.19 25.47 21.35
C SER A 202 -10.50 24.73 22.50
N GLY A 203 -11.16 24.53 23.64
CA GLY A 203 -10.53 23.85 24.77
C GLY A 203 -11.37 23.74 26.04
N VAL A 204 -10.67 23.46 27.13
CA VAL A 204 -11.22 23.36 28.49
C VAL A 204 -10.47 24.32 29.40
N THR A 205 -11.19 25.13 30.15
CA THR A 205 -10.64 25.99 31.21
C THR A 205 -10.96 25.39 32.57
N LEU A 206 -9.93 25.12 33.38
CA LEU A 206 -9.99 24.74 34.78
C LEU A 206 -9.88 25.98 35.66
N ASP A 207 -10.83 26.15 36.58
CA ASP A 207 -10.70 27.10 37.69
C ASP A 207 -10.22 26.37 38.96
N ILE A 208 -8.98 26.69 39.33
CA ILE A 208 -8.25 26.22 40.52
C ILE A 208 -7.98 27.37 41.50
N SER A 209 -8.67 28.50 41.38
CA SER A 209 -8.49 29.69 42.24
C SER A 209 -8.64 29.38 43.73
N ARG A 210 -9.51 28.44 44.10
CA ARG A 210 -9.81 28.03 45.49
C ARG A 210 -8.81 27.08 46.14
N LEU A 211 -7.88 26.51 45.37
CA LEU A 211 -6.89 25.57 45.91
C LEU A 211 -5.76 26.30 46.64
N ASP A 212 -5.04 25.65 47.55
CA ASP A 212 -3.85 26.25 48.15
C ASP A 212 -2.68 26.28 47.15
N CYS A 213 -1.65 27.09 47.44
CA CYS A 213 -0.42 27.09 46.65
C CYS A 213 0.30 25.76 46.79
N GLY A 214 0.84 25.21 45.70
CA GLY A 214 1.46 23.89 45.74
C GLY A 214 1.58 23.21 44.39
N ILE A 215 1.90 21.92 44.44
CA ILE A 215 2.03 21.05 43.27
C ILE A 215 0.77 20.19 43.17
N TYR A 216 0.24 20.07 41.96
CA TYR A 216 -0.92 19.23 41.65
C TYR A 216 -0.61 18.35 40.43
N LEU A 217 -1.34 17.25 40.29
CA LEU A 217 -1.26 16.34 39.15
C LEU A 217 -2.56 16.46 38.35
N LEU A 218 -2.43 16.93 37.11
CA LEU A 218 -3.54 17.06 36.17
C LEU A 218 -3.58 15.81 35.27
N ARG A 219 -4.61 14.99 35.46
CA ARG A 219 -4.88 13.81 34.64
C ARG A 219 -5.86 14.16 33.54
N ILE A 220 -5.50 13.85 32.30
CA ILE A 220 -6.27 14.19 31.10
C ILE A 220 -6.54 12.90 30.35
N ARG A 221 -7.82 12.63 30.05
CA ARG A 221 -8.22 11.52 29.19
C ARG A 221 -8.91 12.03 27.94
N ASN A 222 -8.44 11.58 26.79
CA ASN A 222 -9.00 11.84 25.47
C ASN A 222 -9.15 10.49 24.72
N ALA A 223 -9.94 10.41 23.65
CA ALA A 223 -10.34 9.13 23.03
C ALA A 223 -9.16 8.14 22.79
N GLY A 224 -8.97 7.18 23.69
CA GLY A 224 -7.88 6.19 23.65
C GLY A 224 -6.51 6.65 24.17
N PHE A 225 -6.40 7.86 24.73
CA PHE A 225 -5.16 8.44 25.25
C PHE A 225 -5.32 8.99 26.67
N GLU A 226 -4.30 8.77 27.51
CA GLU A 226 -4.21 9.31 28.85
C GLU A 226 -2.86 10.01 29.06
N SER A 227 -2.89 11.20 29.65
CA SER A 227 -1.69 11.97 30.02
C SER A 227 -1.81 12.54 31.42
N THR A 228 -0.66 12.69 32.08
CA THR A 228 -0.56 13.36 33.39
C THR A 228 0.45 14.49 33.32
N THR A 229 0.03 15.69 33.68
CA THR A 229 0.86 16.90 33.70
C THR A 229 0.97 17.45 35.11
N LYS A 230 2.19 17.74 35.57
CA LYS A 230 2.43 18.42 36.85
C LYS A 230 2.07 19.89 36.74
N ILE A 231 1.23 20.39 37.63
CA ILE A 231 0.82 21.79 37.72
C ILE A 231 1.47 22.42 38.96
N LEU A 232 2.08 23.59 38.77
CA LEU A 232 2.57 24.40 39.88
C LEU A 232 1.65 25.61 40.07
N LYS A 233 0.95 25.68 41.21
CA LYS A 233 0.18 26.85 41.63
C LYS A 233 1.02 27.73 42.56
N LEU A 234 1.18 28.98 42.16
CA LEU A 234 1.89 30.02 42.91
C LEU A 234 0.88 30.92 43.64
N GLN A 235 1.41 31.68 44.62
CA GLN A 235 0.69 32.76 45.30
C GLN A 235 0.30 33.90 44.34
#